data_AF-A0A6I9MTD9-F1
#
_entry.id   AF-A0A6I9MTD9-F1
#
_cell.length_a   1.000
_cell.length_b   1.000
_cell.length_c   1.000
_cell.angle_alpha   90.00
_cell.angle_beta   90.00
_cell.angle_gamma   90.00
#
_symmetry.space_group_name_H-M   'P 1'
#
loop_
_entity.id
_entity.type
_entity.pdbx_description
1 polymer ?
#
loop_
_entity_poly.entity_id
_entity_poly.type
_entity_poly.pdbx_seq_one_letter_code
_entity_poly.pdbx_strand_id
1 'polypeptide(L)'
;MFQRLCIHVIQRLRPVHAHLYLQPGMEDGSDDMDGPVEDIGSRSCVTRFVKTLLSIMEHGVKPHSKHLTEYFAFLYEFAKMGEEEVGLNTQSLSH
;
A
#
# COMPACT_ATOMS: atom_id res chain seq x y z
N MET A 1 -18.10 7.18 0.64
CA MET A 1 -18.47 5.74 0.68
C MET A 1 -17.36 4.84 0.14
N PHE A 2 -16.65 5.30 -0.89
CA PHE A 2 -15.54 4.57 -1.52
C PHE A 2 -14.39 4.28 -0.55
N GLN A 3 -14.00 5.28 0.25
CA GLN A 3 -12.97 5.15 1.29
C GLN A 3 -13.24 3.93 2.21
N ARG A 4 -14.44 3.84 2.78
CA ARG A 4 -14.80 2.79 3.75
C ARG A 4 -14.75 1.40 3.11
N LEU A 5 -15.10 1.29 1.83
CA LEU A 5 -14.99 0.04 1.08
C LEU A 5 -13.53 -0.35 0.86
N CYS A 6 -12.68 0.58 0.39
CA CYS A 6 -11.26 0.33 0.18
C CYS A 6 -10.56 -0.09 1.48
N ILE A 7 -10.83 0.62 2.57
CA ILE A 7 -10.30 0.28 3.90
C ILE A 7 -10.75 -1.11 4.34
N HIS A 8 -12.03 -1.43 4.21
CA HIS A 8 -12.55 -2.74 4.58
C HIS A 8 -11.88 -3.88 3.80
N VAL A 9 -11.71 -3.70 2.48
CA VAL A 9 -11.07 -4.69 1.62
C VAL A 9 -9.59 -4.87 1.99
N ILE A 10 -8.87 -3.78 2.24
CA ILE A 10 -7.46 -3.83 2.66
C ILE A 10 -7.32 -4.58 3.98
N GLN A 11 -8.14 -4.28 4.98
CA GLN A 11 -8.12 -4.97 6.27
C GLN A 11 -8.37 -6.48 6.12
N ARG A 12 -9.22 -6.90 5.17
CA ARG A 12 -9.49 -8.31 4.90
C ARG A 12 -8.36 -9.01 4.16
N LEU A 13 -7.66 -8.33 3.26
CA LEU A 13 -6.56 -8.91 2.47
C LEU A 13 -5.22 -8.89 3.21
N ARG A 14 -5.01 -7.94 4.12
CA ARG A 14 -3.75 -7.73 4.83
C ARG A 14 -3.17 -9.00 5.48
N PRO A 15 -3.91 -9.85 6.22
CA PRO A 15 -3.34 -11.05 6.84
C PRO A 15 -2.71 -12.02 5.84
N VAL A 16 -3.23 -12.04 4.61
CA VAL A 16 -2.74 -12.93 3.55
C VAL A 16 -1.66 -12.24 2.70
N HIS A 17 -1.69 -10.91 2.58
CA HIS A 17 -0.83 -10.17 1.65
C HIS A 17 0.35 -9.44 2.30
N ALA A 18 0.36 -9.24 3.63
CA ALA A 18 1.39 -8.44 4.31
C ALA A 18 2.82 -8.91 3.99
N HIS A 19 3.03 -10.23 3.98
CA HIS A 19 4.32 -10.84 3.66
C HIS A 19 4.78 -10.63 2.20
N LEU A 20 3.90 -10.14 1.31
CA LEU A 20 4.18 -9.86 -0.10
C LEU A 20 4.49 -8.37 -0.35
N TYR A 21 4.30 -7.48 0.63
CA TYR A 21 4.41 -6.03 0.42
C TYR A 21 5.83 -5.59 0.09
N LEU A 22 6.83 -6.25 0.67
CA LEU A 22 8.25 -5.96 0.48
C LEU A 22 8.96 -7.00 -0.40
N GLN A 23 8.23 -8.01 -0.91
CA GLN A 23 8.86 -8.98 -1.82
C GLN A 23 9.17 -8.30 -3.15
N PRO A 24 10.40 -8.47 -3.68
CA PRO A 24 10.74 -8.05 -5.03
C PRO A 24 9.79 -8.68 -6.06
N GLY A 25 9.57 -7.99 -7.18
CA GLY A 25 8.94 -8.59 -8.34
C GLY A 25 9.73 -9.81 -8.79
N MET A 26 9.02 -10.86 -9.24
CA MET A 26 9.66 -11.95 -9.95
C MET A 26 9.92 -11.46 -11.38
N GLU A 27 11.08 -10.86 -11.62
CA GLU A 27 11.71 -11.01 -12.94
C GLU A 27 12.59 -12.26 -12.89
N ASP A 28 12.47 -13.10 -13.91
CA ASP A 28 13.17 -14.36 -14.05
C ASP A 28 14.69 -14.19 -13.86
N GLY A 29 15.21 -14.61 -12.70
CA GLY A 29 16.56 -15.17 -12.57
C GLY A 29 17.76 -14.33 -13.02
N SER A 30 17.67 -13.01 -13.12
CA SER A 30 18.86 -12.16 -13.23
C SER A 30 19.27 -11.69 -11.85
N ASP A 31 20.44 -12.15 -11.39
CA ASP A 31 21.12 -11.79 -10.14
C ASP A 31 21.65 -10.34 -10.15
N ASP A 32 21.00 -9.47 -10.93
CA ASP A 32 21.28 -8.04 -10.95
C ASP A 32 20.52 -7.41 -9.78
N MET A 33 21.24 -7.22 -8.69
CA MET A 33 20.87 -6.45 -7.49
C MET A 33 20.67 -4.95 -7.79
N ASP A 34 20.03 -4.62 -8.91
CA ASP A 34 19.65 -3.27 -9.35
C ASP A 34 18.32 -3.30 -10.13
N GLY A 35 17.46 -4.29 -9.87
CA GLY A 35 16.08 -4.27 -10.34
C GLY A 35 15.40 -2.99 -9.83
N PRO A 36 14.70 -2.23 -10.69
CA PRO A 36 14.19 -0.92 -10.31
C PRO A 36 13.30 -1.05 -9.07
N VAL A 37 13.51 -0.18 -8.08
CA VAL A 37 12.72 -0.07 -6.84
C VAL A 37 11.20 -0.02 -7.12
N GLU A 38 10.84 0.31 -8.37
CA GLU A 38 9.50 0.25 -8.95
C GLU A 38 8.80 -1.12 -8.81
N ASP A 39 9.53 -2.24 -8.64
CA ASP A 39 8.94 -3.58 -8.55
C ASP A 39 8.58 -4.07 -7.15
N ILE A 40 8.99 -3.36 -6.09
CA ILE A 40 8.65 -3.74 -4.71
C ILE A 40 7.13 -3.71 -4.52
N GLY A 41 6.57 -4.79 -3.99
CA GLY A 41 5.13 -4.89 -3.77
C GLY A 41 4.34 -5.10 -5.07
N SER A 42 4.98 -5.44 -6.19
CA SER A 42 4.29 -5.91 -7.40
C SER A 42 3.52 -7.22 -7.16
N ARG A 43 3.89 -8.02 -6.15
CA ARG A 43 3.23 -9.30 -5.82
C ARG A 43 1.92 -9.16 -5.05
N SER A 44 1.68 -8.05 -4.37
CA SER A 44 0.44 -7.83 -3.61
C SER A 44 -0.53 -6.93 -4.36
N CYS A 45 -1.79 -7.37 -4.49
CA CYS A 45 -2.83 -6.52 -5.07
C CYS A 45 -3.13 -5.27 -4.23
N VAL A 46 -2.85 -5.31 -2.91
CA VAL A 46 -3.02 -4.15 -2.01
C VAL A 46 -2.00 -3.07 -2.35
N THR A 47 -0.74 -3.43 -2.48
CA THR A 47 0.34 -2.49 -2.85
C THR A 47 0.19 -1.99 -4.28
N ARG A 48 -0.19 -2.87 -5.23
CA ARG A 48 -0.55 -2.44 -6.60
C ARG A 48 -1.69 -1.42 -6.61
N PHE A 49 -2.75 -1.66 -5.84
CA PHE A 49 -3.87 -0.73 -5.72
C PHE A 49 -3.42 0.65 -5.19
N VAL A 50 -2.62 0.67 -4.12
CA VAL A 50 -2.08 1.93 -3.57
C VAL A 50 -1.18 2.65 -4.60
N LYS A 51 -0.32 1.92 -5.32
CA LYS A 51 0.50 2.50 -6.40
C LYS A 51 -0.34 3.13 -7.51
N THR A 52 -1.42 2.46 -7.94
CA THR A 52 -2.34 3.01 -8.94
C THR A 52 -3.01 4.29 -8.45
N LEU A 53 -3.41 4.35 -7.17
CA LEU A 53 -3.97 5.56 -6.58
C LEU A 53 -2.98 6.73 -6.59
N LEU A 54 -1.72 6.48 -6.23
CA LEU A 54 -0.66 7.51 -6.26
C LEU A 54 -0.38 7.99 -7.69
N SER A 55 -0.30 7.07 -8.65
CA SER A 55 -0.10 7.40 -10.07
C SER A 55 -1.22 8.30 -10.62
N ILE A 56 -2.48 8.05 -10.22
CA ILE A 56 -3.63 8.90 -10.56
C ILE A 56 -3.48 10.31 -9.97
N MET A 57 -2.87 10.45 -8.78
CA MET A 57 -2.62 11.75 -8.15
C MET A 57 -1.51 12.54 -8.85
N GLU A 58 -0.44 11.87 -9.30
CA GLU A 58 0.71 12.50 -9.97
C GLU A 58 0.36 13.05 -11.35
N HIS A 59 -0.43 12.33 -12.16
CA HIS A 59 -0.71 12.69 -13.55
C HIS A 59 -1.91 13.65 -13.73
N GLY A 60 -2.55 14.07 -12.62
CA GLY A 60 -3.55 15.13 -12.61
C GLY A 60 -4.98 14.66 -12.40
N VAL A 61 -5.58 15.14 -11.31
CA VAL A 61 -6.92 14.83 -10.79
C VAL A 61 -8.09 15.54 -11.52
N LYS A 62 -7.89 16.10 -12.72
CA LYS A 62 -8.91 16.93 -13.40
C LYS A 62 -10.31 16.29 -13.52
N PRO A 63 -10.48 14.97 -13.81
CA PRO A 63 -11.79 14.31 -13.80
C PRO A 63 -12.23 13.80 -12.41
N HIS A 64 -11.30 13.70 -11.46
CA HIS A 64 -11.46 13.00 -10.18
C HIS A 64 -11.45 13.94 -8.96
N SER A 65 -11.36 15.25 -9.18
CA SER A 65 -11.25 16.28 -8.14
C SER A 65 -12.35 16.23 -7.08
N LYS A 66 -13.57 15.82 -7.48
CA LYS A 66 -14.71 15.67 -6.57
C LYS A 66 -14.54 14.58 -5.49
N HIS A 67 -13.59 13.66 -5.65
CA HIS A 67 -13.30 12.59 -4.69
C HIS A 67 -11.97 12.81 -3.95
N LEU A 68 -11.29 13.94 -4.15
CA LEU A 68 -10.01 14.25 -3.49
C LEU A 68 -10.08 14.10 -1.98
N THR A 69 -11.16 14.58 -1.35
CA THR A 69 -11.37 14.42 0.09
C THR A 69 -11.48 12.95 0.50
N GLU A 70 -12.17 12.10 -0.28
CA GLU A 70 -12.24 10.65 -0.01
C GLU A 70 -10.88 9.97 -0.21
N TYR A 71 -10.06 10.43 -1.16
CA TYR A 71 -8.70 9.92 -1.36
C TYR A 71 -7.76 10.28 -0.22
N PHE A 72 -7.73 11.54 0.23
CA PHE A 72 -6.90 11.93 1.38
C PHE A 72 -7.35 11.24 2.67
N ALA A 73 -8.66 11.12 2.89
CA ALA A 73 -9.19 10.38 4.04
C ALA A 73 -8.83 8.89 3.98
N PHE A 74 -8.83 8.29 2.78
CA PHE A 74 -8.33 6.93 2.58
C PHE A 74 -6.84 6.79 2.90
N LEU A 75 -5.99 7.66 2.34
CA LEU A 75 -4.54 7.61 2.57
C LEU A 75 -4.19 7.82 4.04
N TYR A 76 -4.89 8.73 4.72
CA TYR A 76 -4.72 8.96 6.16
C TYR A 76 -5.05 7.73 6.99
N GLU A 77 -6.23 7.11 6.77
CA GLU A 77 -6.61 5.88 7.47
C GLU A 77 -5.66 4.72 7.15
N PHE A 78 -5.23 4.59 5.89
CA PHE A 78 -4.26 3.57 5.49
C PHE A 78 -2.91 3.74 6.20
N ALA A 79 -2.41 4.98 6.30
CA ALA A 79 -1.16 5.30 6.99
C ALA A 79 -1.23 4.99 8.48
N LYS A 80 -2.33 5.36 9.15
CA LYS A 80 -2.57 5.07 10.57
C LYS A 80 -2.52 3.56 10.86
N MET A 81 -3.06 2.74 9.97
CA MET A 81 -2.98 1.28 10.13
C MET A 81 -1.55 0.72 10.01
N GLY A 82 -0.60 1.46 9.40
CA GLY A 82 0.81 1.09 9.39
C GLY A 82 1.51 1.46 10.70
N GLU A 83 1.14 2.59 11.32
CA GLU A 83 1.68 3.02 12.62
C GLU A 83 1.30 2.07 13.76
N GLU A 84 0.08 1.51 13.74
CA GLU A 84 -0.37 0.48 14.69
C GLU A 84 0.52 -0.78 14.68
N GLU A 85 1.12 -1.13 13.53
CA GLU A 85 2.04 -2.28 13.40
C GLU A 85 3.43 -1.99 13.98
N VAL A 86 3.91 -0.75 13.88
CA VAL A 86 5.21 -0.32 14.44
C VAL A 86 5.17 -0.22 15.97
N GLY A 87 4.02 0.19 16.53
CA GLY A 87 3.80 0.31 17.98
C GLY A 87 3.76 -1.04 18.73
N LEU A 88 3.26 -2.10 18.10
CA LEU A 88 3.26 -3.45 18.70
C LEU A 88 4.67 -4.06 18.79
N ASN A 89 5.51 -3.83 17.78
CA ASN A 89 6.88 -4.35 17.77
C ASN A 89 7.79 -3.67 18.80
N THR A 90 7.51 -2.42 19.18
CA THR A 90 8.30 -1.71 20.20
C THR A 90 7.92 -2.10 21.63
N GLN A 91 6.68 -2.52 21.89
CA GLN A 91 6.28 -3.05 23.21
C GLN A 91 6.74 -4.49 23.45
N SER A 92 6.94 -5.30 22.40
CA SER A 92 7.41 -6.68 22.55
C SER A 92 8.92 -6.81 22.78
N LEU A 93 9.71 -5.74 22.61
CA LEU A 93 11.16 -5.74 22.89
C LEU A 93 11.52 -5.23 24.30
N SER A 94 10.53 -4.80 25.08
CA SER A 94 10.72 -4.28 26.44
C SER A 94 10.42 -5.28 27.55
N HIS A 95 10.40 -6.58 27.25
CA HIS A 95 10.25 -7.66 28.23
C HIS A 95 11.27 -8.77 28.03
#